data_AF-A0A7W0PSB1-F1
#
_entry.id   AF-A0A7W0PSB1-F1
#
_cell.length_a   1.000
_cell.length_b   1.000
_cell.length_c   1.000
_cell.angle_alpha   90.00
_cell.angle_beta   90.00
_cell.angle_gamma   90.00
#
_symmetry.space_group_name_H-M   'P 1'
#
loop_
_entity.id
_entity.type
_entity.pdbx_description
1 polymer ?
#
loop_
_entity_poly.entity_id
_entity_poly.type
_entity_poly.pdbx_seq_one_letter_code
_entity_poly.pdbx_strand_id
1 'polypeptide(L)'
;PMGQRGEPIARLSAGGVVAAVDAVMRGTVHHAYALVRPPGHHAMSDRGMGFCIYGNVAIAARHAQQRHGAARVAILDWDVHHGNGTQDAFYADPSVLFISMHQDNLFPVGWGSLDQVGEEQGEGTTINIPLPAGSGNATYLAAMEQLVIPAIREFAPDLIMVSAGQDASVMDPLGRMSLTTAAYRSMTRQIRDLADEICEGRLVIAQEGGYSEIYAPYCGAAIGEGLCEGIDGIDPVEEPYGSRAESMPTTRHVGLDAQKAIADARAAHSRFWKL
;
A
#
# COMPACT_ATOMS: atom_id res chain seq x y z
N PRO A 1 11.49 9.28 -17.75
CA PRO A 1 11.75 10.56 -18.46
C PRO A 1 10.46 11.38 -18.50
N MET A 2 10.55 12.70 -18.42
CA MET A 2 9.37 13.58 -18.44
C MET A 2 9.27 14.25 -19.80
N GLY A 3 8.15 14.06 -20.50
CA GLY A 3 7.87 14.73 -21.76
C GLY A 3 7.55 16.22 -21.57
N GLN A 4 7.44 16.96 -22.66
CA GLN A 4 6.91 18.33 -22.61
C GLN A 4 5.52 18.31 -21.98
N ARG A 5 5.27 19.24 -21.03
CA ARG A 5 4.05 19.30 -20.20
C ARG A 5 3.83 18.10 -19.27
N GLY A 6 4.86 17.30 -18.98
CA GLY A 6 4.76 16.23 -17.98
C GLY A 6 4.64 16.72 -16.55
N GLU A 7 5.20 17.90 -16.23
CA GLU A 7 5.18 18.46 -14.88
C GLU A 7 3.75 18.85 -14.42
N PRO A 8 2.91 19.51 -15.25
CA PRO A 8 1.50 19.71 -14.91
C PRO A 8 0.74 18.40 -14.64
N ILE A 9 1.05 17.32 -15.35
CA ILE A 9 0.44 16.00 -15.12
C ILE A 9 0.89 15.43 -13.77
N ALA A 10 2.17 15.55 -13.43
CA ALA A 10 2.68 15.14 -12.12
C ALA A 10 2.01 15.92 -10.97
N ARG A 11 1.77 17.23 -11.14
CA ARG A 11 1.02 18.03 -10.17
C ARG A 11 -0.44 17.59 -10.04
N LEU A 12 -1.10 17.24 -11.15
CA LEU A 12 -2.46 16.70 -11.12
C LEU A 12 -2.51 15.35 -10.40
N SER A 13 -1.48 14.52 -10.56
CA SER A 13 -1.36 13.24 -9.85
C SER A 13 -1.30 13.44 -8.33
N ALA A 14 -0.33 14.22 -7.85
CA ALA A 14 -0.22 14.56 -6.43
C ALA A 14 -1.47 15.29 -5.91
N GLY A 15 -1.99 16.24 -6.69
CA GLY A 15 -3.19 17.00 -6.38
C GLY A 15 -4.46 16.15 -6.27
N GLY A 16 -4.56 15.06 -7.05
CA GLY A 16 -5.67 14.12 -6.96
C GLY A 16 -5.69 13.37 -5.63
N VAL A 17 -4.52 12.94 -5.14
CA VAL A 17 -4.40 12.30 -3.82
C VAL A 17 -4.67 13.31 -2.70
N VAL A 18 -4.17 14.54 -2.83
CA VAL A 18 -4.49 15.64 -1.89
C VAL A 18 -6.00 15.91 -1.85
N ALA A 19 -6.68 15.95 -3.00
CA ALA A 19 -8.12 16.14 -3.07
C ALA A 19 -8.91 15.00 -2.41
N ALA A 20 -8.43 13.75 -2.52
CA ALA A 20 -9.01 12.61 -1.84
C ALA A 20 -8.88 12.71 -0.31
N VAL A 21 -7.69 13.06 0.19
CA VAL A 21 -7.47 13.37 1.63
C VAL A 21 -8.41 14.47 2.09
N ASP A 22 -8.52 15.54 1.32
CA ASP A 22 -9.40 16.67 1.57
C ASP A 22 -10.88 16.25 1.73
N ALA A 23 -11.37 15.36 0.87
CA ALA A 23 -12.74 14.87 0.92
C ALA A 23 -12.99 13.95 2.13
N VAL A 24 -12.04 13.05 2.41
CA VAL A 24 -12.11 12.11 3.55
C VAL A 24 -12.00 12.83 4.88
N MET A 25 -11.00 13.68 5.07
CA MET A 25 -10.77 14.40 6.33
C MET A 25 -11.88 15.39 6.66
N ARG A 26 -12.61 15.90 5.66
CA ARG A 26 -13.81 16.74 5.85
C ARG A 26 -15.10 15.94 6.08
N GLY A 27 -15.06 14.61 6.02
CA GLY A 27 -16.24 13.76 6.12
C GLY A 27 -17.21 13.89 4.93
N THR A 28 -16.73 14.34 3.76
CA THR A 28 -17.56 14.36 2.53
C THR A 28 -17.79 12.95 2.01
N VAL A 29 -16.81 12.07 2.21
CA VAL A 29 -16.87 10.62 1.95
C VAL A 29 -16.13 9.91 3.09
N HIS A 30 -16.44 8.64 3.35
CA HIS A 30 -15.67 7.84 4.31
C HIS A 30 -14.29 7.49 3.74
N HIS A 31 -14.27 7.01 2.50
CA HIS A 31 -13.06 6.59 1.81
C HIS A 31 -13.03 7.06 0.36
N ALA A 32 -11.83 7.10 -0.23
CA ALA A 32 -11.63 7.52 -1.62
C ALA A 32 -10.52 6.73 -2.30
N TYR A 33 -10.67 6.46 -3.60
CA TYR A 33 -9.59 5.91 -4.45
C TYR A 33 -9.16 6.95 -5.49
N ALA A 34 -7.96 7.50 -5.32
CA ALA A 34 -7.29 8.37 -6.28
C ALA A 34 -6.57 7.51 -7.35
N LEU A 35 -7.25 7.25 -8.46
CA LEU A 35 -6.68 6.56 -9.62
C LEU A 35 -5.81 7.51 -10.47
N VAL A 36 -4.58 7.76 -10.01
CA VAL A 36 -3.69 8.80 -10.53
C VAL A 36 -2.49 8.24 -11.29
N ARG A 37 -1.88 9.07 -12.16
CA ARG A 37 -0.60 8.81 -12.83
C ARG A 37 0.13 10.14 -13.07
N PRO A 38 1.47 10.23 -12.91
CA PRO A 38 2.43 9.18 -12.54
C PRO A 38 2.37 8.73 -11.06
N PRO A 39 2.95 7.56 -10.71
CA PRO A 39 3.06 7.07 -9.32
C PRO A 39 3.96 7.98 -8.46
N GLY A 40 4.09 7.65 -7.17
CA GLY A 40 4.78 8.48 -6.19
C GLY A 40 5.75 7.78 -5.22
N HIS A 41 5.54 6.52 -4.84
CA HIS A 41 6.23 5.94 -3.67
C HIS A 41 7.77 5.82 -3.74
N HIS A 42 8.37 5.93 -4.93
CA HIS A 42 9.83 5.94 -5.11
C HIS A 42 10.44 7.35 -5.16
N ALA A 43 9.64 8.41 -5.31
CA ALA A 43 10.15 9.76 -5.46
C ALA A 43 10.82 10.23 -4.15
N MET A 44 12.10 10.59 -4.25
CA MET A 44 12.91 11.09 -3.14
C MET A 44 12.68 12.58 -2.93
N SER A 45 13.12 13.10 -1.79
CA SER A 45 13.09 14.54 -1.49
C SER A 45 13.86 15.40 -2.51
N ASP A 46 14.93 14.85 -3.11
CA ASP A 46 15.83 15.55 -4.03
C ASP A 46 15.73 15.12 -5.50
N ARG A 47 14.99 14.03 -5.82
CA ARG A 47 14.89 13.50 -7.19
C ARG A 47 13.66 12.63 -7.44
N GLY A 48 13.19 12.63 -8.68
CA GLY A 48 12.30 11.59 -9.19
C GLY A 48 13.04 10.26 -9.42
N MET A 49 12.36 9.13 -9.18
CA MET A 49 12.93 7.78 -9.25
C MET A 49 11.82 6.75 -9.50
N GLY A 50 12.11 5.63 -10.19
CA GLY A 50 11.13 4.54 -10.37
C GLY A 50 9.81 4.99 -11.01
N PHE A 51 9.86 5.80 -12.08
CA PHE A 51 8.71 6.45 -12.73
C PHE A 51 7.97 7.50 -11.87
N CYS A 52 8.31 7.64 -10.60
CA CYS A 52 7.72 8.59 -9.67
C CYS A 52 8.39 9.96 -9.80
N ILE A 53 7.57 11.02 -9.88
CA ILE A 53 8.06 12.40 -10.00
C ILE A 53 7.92 13.14 -8.67
N TYR A 54 6.76 13.00 -8.03
CA TYR A 54 6.47 13.56 -6.71
C TYR A 54 5.98 12.43 -5.81
N GLY A 55 6.34 12.46 -4.53
CA GLY A 55 5.84 11.50 -3.53
C GLY A 55 4.37 11.76 -3.23
N ASN A 56 3.45 11.30 -4.09
CA ASN A 56 2.03 11.64 -4.03
C ASN A 56 1.43 11.38 -2.64
N VAL A 57 1.65 10.17 -2.10
CA VAL A 57 1.16 9.78 -0.77
C VAL A 57 1.88 10.53 0.34
N ALA A 58 3.20 10.73 0.24
CA ALA A 58 3.96 11.50 1.23
C ALA A 58 3.50 12.97 1.32
N ILE A 59 3.28 13.61 0.17
CA ILE A 59 2.73 14.97 0.07
C ILE A 59 1.33 15.04 0.69
N ALA A 60 0.47 14.08 0.36
CA ALA A 60 -0.90 14.05 0.85
C ALA A 60 -0.98 13.73 2.36
N ALA A 61 -0.09 12.89 2.90
CA ALA A 61 0.05 12.66 4.34
C ALA A 61 0.45 13.96 5.07
N ARG A 62 1.47 14.68 4.57
CA ARG A 62 1.85 15.99 5.12
C ARG A 62 0.73 17.01 5.03
N HIS A 63 -0.03 17.01 3.94
CA HIS A 63 -1.21 17.85 3.79
C HIS A 63 -2.29 17.51 4.82
N ALA A 64 -2.56 16.23 5.09
CA ALA A 64 -3.49 15.81 6.14
C ALA A 64 -3.10 16.38 7.51
N GLN A 65 -1.83 16.29 7.87
CA GLN A 65 -1.33 16.81 9.15
C GLN A 65 -1.44 18.34 9.21
N GLN A 66 -0.94 19.04 8.19
CA GLN A 66 -0.85 20.50 8.20
C GLN A 66 -2.21 21.19 8.03
N ARG A 67 -3.10 20.64 7.22
CA ARG A 67 -4.34 21.29 6.82
C ARG A 67 -5.57 20.81 7.57
N HIS A 68 -5.56 19.56 8.02
CA HIS A 68 -6.68 18.90 8.69
C HIS A 68 -6.37 18.46 10.12
N GLY A 69 -5.12 18.59 10.58
CA GLY A 69 -4.75 18.29 11.96
C GLY A 69 -4.71 16.80 12.28
N ALA A 70 -4.55 15.92 11.27
CA ALA A 70 -4.25 14.51 11.53
C ALA A 70 -2.92 14.42 12.29
N ALA A 71 -2.93 14.04 13.56
CA ALA A 71 -1.73 13.92 14.37
C ALA A 71 -0.92 12.69 13.97
N ARG A 72 -1.59 11.60 13.59
CA ARG A 72 -0.97 10.35 13.15
C ARG A 72 -1.51 9.88 11.81
N VAL A 73 -0.63 9.51 10.89
CA VAL A 73 -1.02 8.94 9.58
C VAL A 73 -0.35 7.58 9.41
N ALA A 74 -1.12 6.54 9.09
CA ALA A 74 -0.56 5.25 8.69
C ALA A 74 -0.55 5.13 7.17
N ILE A 75 0.58 4.73 6.59
CA ILE A 75 0.74 4.48 5.16
C ILE A 75 1.08 3.00 4.99
N LEU A 76 0.16 2.26 4.37
CA LEU A 76 0.39 0.89 3.90
C LEU A 76 0.77 0.92 2.42
N ASP A 77 1.92 0.38 2.07
CA ASP A 77 2.35 0.18 0.70
C ASP A 77 2.32 -1.32 0.36
N TRP A 78 1.49 -1.68 -0.61
CA TRP A 78 1.41 -3.05 -1.15
C TRP A 78 1.84 -3.14 -2.62
N ASP A 79 2.39 -2.06 -3.19
CA ASP A 79 3.13 -2.16 -4.44
C ASP A 79 4.25 -3.19 -4.29
N VAL A 80 4.52 -3.96 -5.34
CA VAL A 80 5.51 -5.05 -5.26
C VAL A 80 6.92 -4.53 -5.05
N HIS A 81 7.18 -3.28 -5.38
CA HIS A 81 8.45 -2.61 -5.17
C HIS A 81 8.44 -1.87 -3.84
N HIS A 82 9.60 -1.76 -3.21
CA HIS A 82 9.70 -1.06 -1.93
C HIS A 82 9.49 0.46 -2.13
N GLY A 83 8.56 1.05 -1.38
CA GLY A 83 8.29 2.49 -1.37
C GLY A 83 9.39 3.34 -0.71
N ASN A 84 10.61 3.28 -1.23
CA ASN A 84 11.79 3.91 -0.65
C ASN A 84 11.68 5.43 -0.49
N GLY A 85 10.95 6.11 -1.37
CA GLY A 85 10.73 7.55 -1.28
C GLY A 85 9.81 7.91 -0.13
N THR A 86 8.76 7.11 0.09
CA THR A 86 7.88 7.25 1.25
C THR A 86 8.64 6.94 2.55
N GLN A 87 9.43 5.86 2.59
CA GLN A 87 10.29 5.55 3.73
C GLN A 87 11.22 6.71 4.08
N ASP A 88 11.97 7.22 3.09
CA ASP A 88 12.92 8.33 3.27
C ASP A 88 12.23 9.59 3.80
N ALA A 89 11.04 9.92 3.28
CA ALA A 89 10.31 11.13 3.67
C ALA A 89 9.86 11.16 5.14
N PHE A 90 9.76 10.00 5.79
CA PHE A 90 9.25 9.85 7.16
C PHE A 90 10.20 9.08 8.09
N TYR A 91 11.43 8.81 7.65
CA TYR A 91 12.33 7.88 8.34
C TYR A 91 12.63 8.26 9.80
N ALA A 92 12.71 9.57 10.08
CA ALA A 92 12.92 10.11 11.43
C ALA A 92 11.61 10.55 12.13
N ASP A 93 10.44 10.33 11.53
CA ASP A 93 9.18 10.93 11.98
C ASP A 93 8.26 9.93 12.72
N PRO A 94 8.02 10.11 14.04
CA PRO A 94 7.13 9.24 14.80
C PRO A 94 5.64 9.42 14.47
N SER A 95 5.26 10.51 13.80
CA SER A 95 3.87 10.82 13.49
C SER A 95 3.34 10.10 12.25
N VAL A 96 4.21 9.39 11.52
CA VAL A 96 3.83 8.61 10.35
C VAL A 96 4.36 7.18 10.48
N LEU A 97 3.45 6.20 10.48
CA LEU A 97 3.78 4.79 10.39
C LEU A 97 3.81 4.39 8.92
N PHE A 98 4.96 3.98 8.40
CA PHE A 98 5.11 3.44 7.06
C PHE A 98 5.28 1.92 7.12
N ILE A 99 4.45 1.19 6.39
CA ILE A 99 4.51 -0.27 6.27
C ILE A 99 4.61 -0.63 4.80
N SER A 100 5.61 -1.42 4.40
CA SER A 100 5.75 -1.88 3.02
C SER A 100 5.80 -3.41 2.94
N MET A 101 4.84 -4.00 2.24
CA MET A 101 4.88 -5.38 1.78
C MET A 101 5.37 -5.41 0.34
N HIS A 102 6.57 -5.93 0.11
CA HIS A 102 7.21 -5.86 -1.20
C HIS A 102 7.96 -7.16 -1.50
N GLN A 103 8.30 -7.37 -2.77
CA GLN A 103 9.21 -8.44 -3.13
C GLN A 103 10.63 -8.12 -2.64
N ASP A 104 11.19 -9.06 -1.90
CA ASP A 104 12.54 -8.93 -1.36
C ASP A 104 13.56 -8.63 -2.47
N ASN A 105 14.31 -7.55 -2.24
CA ASN A 105 15.41 -7.07 -3.07
C ASN A 105 15.09 -6.95 -4.59
N LEU A 106 13.84 -6.58 -4.93
CA LEU A 106 13.42 -6.38 -6.33
C LEU A 106 13.81 -4.98 -6.85
N PHE A 107 13.20 -3.94 -6.30
CA PHE A 107 13.54 -2.55 -6.62
C PHE A 107 13.11 -1.60 -5.49
N PRO A 108 13.93 -0.60 -5.16
CA PRO A 108 15.35 -0.51 -5.49
C PRO A 108 16.18 -1.49 -4.64
N VAL A 109 17.26 -2.01 -5.22
CA VAL A 109 18.21 -2.89 -4.51
C VAL A 109 18.80 -2.14 -3.31
N GLY A 110 18.87 -2.83 -2.16
CA GLY A 110 19.41 -2.28 -0.91
C GLY A 110 18.42 -1.50 -0.04
N TRP A 111 17.15 -1.44 -0.43
CA TRP A 111 16.06 -0.89 0.38
C TRP A 111 15.08 -1.99 0.80
N GLY A 112 14.28 -1.72 1.83
CA GLY A 112 13.23 -2.64 2.29
C GLY A 112 13.73 -3.75 3.20
N SER A 113 14.95 -3.66 3.72
CA SER A 113 15.48 -4.68 4.64
C SER A 113 14.86 -4.56 6.04
N LEU A 114 14.85 -5.67 6.78
CA LEU A 114 14.25 -5.76 8.12
C LEU A 114 14.92 -4.86 9.18
N ASP A 115 16.16 -4.44 8.96
CA ASP A 115 16.91 -3.56 9.84
C ASP A 115 16.68 -2.07 9.56
N GLN A 116 16.05 -1.72 8.44
CA GLN A 116 15.60 -0.37 8.15
C GLN A 116 14.28 -0.09 8.87
N VAL A 117 14.37 0.39 10.11
CA VAL A 117 13.24 0.52 11.03
C VAL A 117 12.87 1.97 11.38
N GLY A 118 13.52 2.94 10.75
CA GLY A 118 13.46 4.35 11.11
C GLY A 118 14.69 4.78 11.89
N GLU A 119 14.77 6.07 12.21
CA GLU A 119 15.86 6.66 13.00
C GLU A 119 15.34 7.74 13.95
N GLU A 120 16.20 8.18 14.86
CA GLU A 120 15.87 9.22 15.85
C GLU A 120 14.55 8.92 16.59
N GLN A 121 13.55 9.80 16.48
CA GLN A 121 12.25 9.62 17.11
C GLN A 121 11.33 8.69 16.31
N GLY A 122 11.61 8.47 15.02
CA GLY A 122 10.90 7.55 14.14
C GLY A 122 11.37 6.10 14.23
N GLU A 123 12.30 5.76 15.13
CA GLU A 123 12.70 4.36 15.31
C GLU A 123 11.48 3.50 15.67
N GLY A 124 11.23 2.48 14.85
CA GLY A 124 10.06 1.59 14.93
C GLY A 124 8.91 1.98 14.01
N THR A 125 8.85 3.20 13.45
CA THR A 125 7.74 3.65 12.58
C THR A 125 7.92 3.30 11.11
N THR A 126 8.98 2.56 10.76
CA THR A 126 9.11 1.89 9.46
C THR A 126 9.05 0.38 9.64
N ILE A 127 8.05 -0.27 9.04
CA ILE A 127 7.87 -1.72 9.05
C ILE A 127 8.04 -2.25 7.62
N ASN A 128 9.22 -2.79 7.34
CA ASN A 128 9.48 -3.50 6.10
C ASN A 128 9.12 -4.99 6.23
N ILE A 129 8.38 -5.50 5.24
CA ILE A 129 7.96 -6.90 5.13
C ILE A 129 8.44 -7.43 3.76
N PRO A 130 9.74 -7.75 3.62
CA PRO A 130 10.28 -8.33 2.41
C PRO A 130 9.76 -9.77 2.24
N LEU A 131 9.06 -10.03 1.13
CA LEU A 131 8.46 -11.32 0.82
C LEU A 131 9.20 -12.00 -0.33
N PRO A 132 9.39 -13.33 -0.27
CA PRO A 132 10.06 -14.06 -1.34
C PRO A 132 9.22 -14.04 -2.63
N ALA A 133 9.90 -14.09 -3.77
CA ALA A 133 9.27 -14.30 -5.06
C ALA A 133 8.36 -15.54 -5.04
N GLY A 134 7.22 -15.47 -5.74
CA GLY A 134 6.18 -16.48 -5.75
C GLY A 134 5.14 -16.34 -4.64
N SER A 135 5.30 -15.39 -3.71
CA SER A 135 4.28 -15.13 -2.68
C SER A 135 2.95 -14.71 -3.33
N GLY A 136 1.87 -15.35 -2.93
CA GLY A 136 0.51 -15.13 -3.46
C GLY A 136 -0.49 -14.73 -2.37
N ASN A 137 -1.79 -14.88 -2.65
CA ASN A 137 -2.86 -14.41 -1.75
C ASN A 137 -2.65 -14.86 -0.30
N ALA A 138 -2.38 -16.14 -0.04
CA ALA A 138 -2.28 -16.64 1.33
C ALA A 138 -1.14 -15.96 2.11
N THR A 139 -0.03 -15.66 1.44
CA THR A 139 1.11 -14.98 2.06
C THR A 139 0.81 -13.53 2.40
N TYR A 140 0.24 -12.78 1.47
CA TYR A 140 -0.10 -11.38 1.71
C TYR A 140 -1.21 -11.25 2.76
N LEU A 141 -2.22 -12.11 2.74
CA LEU A 141 -3.27 -12.11 3.77
C LEU A 141 -2.71 -12.48 5.16
N ALA A 142 -1.76 -13.42 5.24
CA ALA A 142 -1.09 -13.72 6.49
C ALA A 142 -0.22 -12.54 6.98
N ALA A 143 0.48 -11.84 6.09
CA ALA A 143 1.25 -10.64 6.45
C ALA A 143 0.32 -9.50 6.92
N MET A 144 -0.83 -9.33 6.27
CA MET A 144 -1.87 -8.38 6.70
C MET A 144 -2.34 -8.68 8.12
N GLU A 145 -2.72 -9.91 8.40
CA GLU A 145 -3.27 -10.35 9.70
C GLU A 145 -2.23 -10.30 10.82
N GLN A 146 -0.99 -10.73 10.54
CA GLN A 146 0.04 -10.93 11.57
C GLN A 146 0.93 -9.70 11.81
N LEU A 147 1.03 -8.77 10.86
CA LEU A 147 1.90 -7.59 10.98
C LEU A 147 1.16 -6.29 10.74
N VAL A 148 0.52 -6.14 9.58
CA VAL A 148 -0.02 -4.84 9.13
C VAL A 148 -1.16 -4.36 10.03
N ILE A 149 -2.20 -5.18 10.19
CA ILE A 149 -3.40 -4.83 10.95
C ILE A 149 -3.09 -4.59 12.43
N PRO A 150 -2.32 -5.46 13.12
CA PRO A 150 -1.92 -5.21 14.51
C PRO A 150 -1.11 -3.93 14.68
N ALA A 151 -0.13 -3.66 13.80
CA ALA A 151 0.68 -2.46 13.87
C ALA A 151 -0.13 -1.18 13.66
N ILE A 152 -0.98 -1.14 12.63
CA ILE A 152 -1.85 0.03 12.36
C ILE A 152 -2.84 0.23 13.53
N ARG A 153 -3.42 -0.85 14.07
CA ARG A 153 -4.32 -0.77 15.23
C ARG A 153 -3.63 -0.20 16.46
N GLU A 154 -2.42 -0.64 16.76
CA GLU A 154 -1.65 -0.13 17.91
C GLU A 154 -1.21 1.34 17.70
N PHE A 155 -0.84 1.71 16.48
CA PHE A 155 -0.48 3.09 16.14
C PHE A 155 -1.66 4.06 16.27
N ALA A 156 -2.89 3.58 16.08
CA ALA A 156 -4.14 4.34 16.19
C ALA A 156 -4.10 5.66 15.37
N PRO A 157 -3.92 5.58 14.03
CA PRO A 157 -3.84 6.75 13.17
C PRO A 157 -5.17 7.51 13.10
N ASP A 158 -5.11 8.78 12.74
CA ASP A 158 -6.29 9.58 12.39
C ASP A 158 -6.70 9.35 10.93
N LEU A 159 -5.77 8.92 10.08
CA LEU A 159 -5.97 8.63 8.66
C LEU A 159 -5.13 7.41 8.25
N ILE A 160 -5.76 6.48 7.52
CA ILE A 160 -5.03 5.41 6.83
C ILE A 160 -4.93 5.78 5.34
N MET A 161 -3.73 5.63 4.78
CA MET A 161 -3.45 5.78 3.36
C MET A 161 -2.87 4.48 2.82
N VAL A 162 -3.23 4.12 1.58
CA VAL A 162 -2.68 2.95 0.90
C VAL A 162 -2.00 3.37 -0.41
N SER A 163 -0.69 3.12 -0.51
CA SER A 163 0.05 3.09 -1.77
C SER A 163 -0.29 1.78 -2.49
N ALA A 164 -1.20 1.88 -3.46
CA ALA A 164 -1.87 0.74 -4.06
C ALA A 164 -1.35 0.42 -5.46
N GLY A 165 -0.24 -0.31 -5.53
CA GLY A 165 0.24 -0.94 -6.76
C GLY A 165 -0.48 -2.26 -7.07
N GLN A 166 -0.68 -2.59 -8.36
CA GLN A 166 -1.21 -3.90 -8.79
C GLN A 166 -0.15 -4.82 -9.40
N ASP A 167 1.12 -4.48 -9.22
CA ASP A 167 2.27 -5.19 -9.78
C ASP A 167 2.74 -6.39 -8.95
N ALA A 168 2.14 -6.61 -7.78
CA ALA A 168 2.20 -7.89 -7.08
C ALA A 168 1.30 -8.97 -7.72
N SER A 169 0.54 -8.60 -8.76
CA SER A 169 -0.39 -9.52 -9.43
C SER A 169 0.33 -10.62 -10.21
N VAL A 170 -0.34 -11.77 -10.35
CA VAL A 170 0.16 -12.98 -11.01
C VAL A 170 0.47 -12.82 -12.50
N MET A 171 0.08 -11.70 -13.12
CA MET A 171 0.33 -11.41 -14.52
C MET A 171 1.19 -10.16 -14.73
N ASP A 172 1.80 -9.64 -13.67
CA ASP A 172 2.64 -8.46 -13.79
C ASP A 172 4.04 -8.81 -14.34
N PRO A 173 4.54 -8.06 -15.33
CA PRO A 173 5.86 -8.29 -15.90
C PRO A 173 7.02 -7.79 -15.03
N LEU A 174 6.79 -6.95 -14.01
CA LEU A 174 7.84 -6.33 -13.19
C LEU A 174 7.96 -6.94 -11.79
N GLY A 175 6.92 -7.58 -11.25
CA GLY A 175 6.98 -8.39 -10.03
C GLY A 175 7.02 -9.90 -10.30
N ARG A 176 7.51 -10.72 -9.36
CA ARG A 176 7.46 -12.20 -9.39
C ARG A 176 6.47 -12.76 -8.37
N MET A 177 5.46 -11.97 -8.01
CA MET A 177 4.42 -12.34 -7.06
C MET A 177 3.25 -13.06 -7.75
N SER A 178 2.24 -13.45 -6.98
CA SER A 178 1.11 -14.24 -7.46
C SER A 178 -0.23 -13.80 -6.87
N LEU A 179 -0.43 -12.50 -6.67
CA LEU A 179 -1.74 -12.00 -6.23
C LEU A 179 -2.78 -12.11 -7.35
N THR A 180 -3.99 -12.41 -6.94
CA THR A 180 -5.17 -12.40 -7.81
C THR A 180 -6.12 -11.29 -7.37
N THR A 181 -7.16 -11.02 -8.16
CA THR A 181 -8.21 -10.04 -7.81
C THR A 181 -8.77 -10.24 -6.41
N ALA A 182 -8.92 -11.50 -5.97
CA ALA A 182 -9.41 -11.86 -4.64
C ALA A 182 -8.53 -11.35 -3.50
N ALA A 183 -7.20 -11.32 -3.67
CA ALA A 183 -6.30 -10.76 -2.67
C ALA A 183 -6.50 -9.25 -2.55
N TYR A 184 -6.50 -8.52 -3.67
CA TYR A 184 -6.71 -7.06 -3.66
C TYR A 184 -8.05 -6.68 -3.01
N ARG A 185 -9.13 -7.39 -3.35
CA ARG A 185 -10.45 -7.20 -2.72
C ARG A 185 -10.39 -7.44 -1.20
N SER A 186 -9.78 -8.56 -0.79
CA SER A 186 -9.69 -8.94 0.63
C SER A 186 -8.79 -8.02 1.45
N MET A 187 -7.64 -7.61 0.92
CA MET A 187 -6.75 -6.64 1.58
C MET A 187 -7.44 -5.28 1.74
N THR A 188 -8.15 -4.84 0.70
CA THR A 188 -8.90 -3.58 0.74
C THR A 188 -10.03 -3.64 1.77
N ARG A 189 -10.82 -4.72 1.80
CA ARG A 189 -11.85 -4.93 2.84
C ARG A 189 -11.25 -4.87 4.25
N GLN A 190 -10.16 -5.59 4.49
CA GLN A 190 -9.54 -5.63 5.82
C GLN A 190 -9.10 -4.24 6.30
N ILE A 191 -8.53 -3.41 5.41
CA ILE A 191 -8.12 -2.05 5.76
C ILE A 191 -9.31 -1.09 5.87
N ARG A 192 -10.34 -1.25 5.05
CA ARG A 192 -11.61 -0.51 5.19
C ARG A 192 -12.24 -0.79 6.56
N ASP A 193 -12.42 -2.06 6.90
CA ASP A 193 -13.00 -2.48 8.19
C ASP A 193 -12.15 -1.96 9.37
N LEU A 194 -10.82 -2.00 9.24
CA LEU A 194 -9.93 -1.43 10.24
C LEU A 194 -10.09 0.10 10.36
N ALA A 195 -10.21 0.80 9.23
CA ALA A 195 -10.43 2.25 9.22
C ALA A 195 -11.76 2.62 9.89
N ASP A 196 -12.83 1.86 9.61
CA ASP A 196 -14.14 2.02 10.25
C ASP A 196 -14.04 1.80 11.77
N GLU A 197 -13.24 0.83 12.21
CA GLU A 197 -13.00 0.52 13.63
C GLU A 197 -12.24 1.65 14.35
N ILE A 198 -11.14 2.16 13.78
CA ILE A 198 -10.16 2.94 14.56
C ILE A 198 -9.99 4.40 14.14
N CYS A 199 -10.46 4.80 12.95
CA CYS A 199 -10.26 6.15 12.44
C CYS A 199 -11.49 6.72 11.70
N GLU A 200 -12.71 6.36 12.15
CA GLU A 200 -13.98 6.88 11.62
C GLU A 200 -14.18 6.63 10.11
N GLY A 201 -13.62 5.53 9.61
CA GLY A 201 -13.65 5.15 8.20
C GLY A 201 -12.70 5.93 7.31
N ARG A 202 -11.84 6.81 7.87
CA ARG A 202 -10.95 7.70 7.10
C ARG A 202 -9.84 6.90 6.39
N LEU A 203 -10.09 6.59 5.12
CA LEU A 203 -9.21 5.79 4.27
C LEU A 203 -9.02 6.42 2.88
N VAL A 204 -7.76 6.59 2.46
CA VAL A 204 -7.42 7.02 1.09
C VAL A 204 -6.57 5.96 0.40
N ILE A 205 -7.05 5.44 -0.72
CA ILE A 205 -6.28 4.58 -1.62
C ILE A 205 -5.69 5.46 -2.73
N ALA A 206 -4.39 5.34 -2.99
CA ALA A 206 -3.70 6.07 -4.04
C ALA A 206 -3.00 5.09 -4.99
N GLN A 207 -3.24 5.25 -6.29
CA GLN A 207 -2.64 4.39 -7.31
C GLN A 207 -1.11 4.53 -7.36
N GLU A 208 -0.42 3.39 -7.39
CA GLU A 208 1.02 3.29 -7.67
C GLU A 208 1.27 2.47 -8.97
N GLY A 209 2.09 1.42 -8.92
CA GLY A 209 2.43 0.53 -10.04
C GLY A 209 1.32 -0.42 -10.48
N GLY A 210 1.64 -1.31 -11.41
CA GLY A 210 0.69 -2.20 -12.09
C GLY A 210 0.83 -2.10 -13.60
N TYR A 211 1.47 -3.10 -14.20
CA TYR A 211 1.99 -3.05 -15.57
C TYR A 211 1.39 -4.12 -16.48
N SER A 212 0.55 -5.00 -15.92
CA SER A 212 -0.26 -5.93 -16.70
C SER A 212 -1.45 -5.22 -17.33
N GLU A 213 -1.36 -4.83 -18.60
CA GLU A 213 -2.45 -4.15 -19.33
C GLU A 213 -3.77 -4.97 -19.35
N ILE A 214 -3.66 -6.29 -19.22
CA ILE A 214 -4.79 -7.22 -19.30
C ILE A 214 -5.34 -7.61 -17.94
N TYR A 215 -4.63 -7.34 -16.84
CA TYR A 215 -5.03 -7.78 -15.49
C TYR A 215 -5.09 -6.67 -14.45
N ALA A 216 -4.20 -5.68 -14.51
CA ALA A 216 -4.19 -4.56 -13.58
C ALA A 216 -5.55 -3.82 -13.52
N PRO A 217 -6.31 -3.63 -14.63
CA PRO A 217 -7.66 -3.06 -14.54
C PRO A 217 -8.62 -3.86 -13.64
N TYR A 218 -8.55 -5.19 -13.67
CA TYR A 218 -9.37 -6.06 -12.83
C TYR A 218 -8.91 -6.07 -11.38
N CYS A 219 -7.61 -5.98 -11.13
CA CYS A 219 -7.07 -5.78 -9.78
C CYS A 219 -7.52 -4.42 -9.20
N GLY A 220 -7.48 -3.35 -9.99
CA GLY A 220 -7.99 -2.02 -9.60
C GLY A 220 -9.49 -2.01 -9.35
N ALA A 221 -10.28 -2.69 -10.19
CA ALA A 221 -11.71 -2.88 -9.96
C ALA A 221 -12.00 -3.65 -8.67
N ALA A 222 -11.21 -4.69 -8.37
CA ALA A 222 -11.34 -5.46 -7.13
C ALA A 222 -11.01 -4.63 -5.87
N ILE A 223 -10.11 -3.66 -5.95
CA ILE A 223 -9.91 -2.64 -4.90
C ILE A 223 -11.18 -1.80 -4.75
N GLY A 224 -11.74 -1.30 -5.85
CA GLY A 224 -13.01 -0.55 -5.82
C GLY A 224 -14.17 -1.33 -5.20
N GLU A 225 -14.33 -2.61 -5.56
CA GLU A 225 -15.31 -3.51 -4.93
C GLU A 225 -15.04 -3.71 -3.44
N GLY A 226 -13.77 -3.86 -3.06
CA GLY A 226 -13.38 -3.95 -1.66
C GLY A 226 -13.64 -2.66 -0.88
N LEU A 227 -13.76 -1.50 -1.52
CA LEU A 227 -14.23 -0.28 -0.85
C LEU A 227 -15.76 -0.22 -0.75
N CYS A 228 -16.45 -0.71 -1.78
CA CYS A 228 -17.90 -0.58 -1.92
C CYS A 228 -18.70 -1.79 -1.41
N GLU A 229 -18.05 -2.78 -0.80
CA GLU A 229 -18.71 -3.97 -0.28
C GLU A 229 -19.78 -3.59 0.76
N GLY A 230 -20.99 -4.13 0.60
CA GLY A 230 -22.15 -3.75 1.43
C GLY A 230 -22.96 -2.57 0.88
N ILE A 231 -22.54 -1.95 -0.24
CA ILE A 231 -23.36 -0.99 -0.99
C ILE A 231 -24.23 -1.76 -2.00
N ASP A 232 -25.54 -1.56 -1.93
CA ASP A 232 -26.50 -2.18 -2.84
C ASP A 232 -26.34 -1.67 -4.29
N GLY A 233 -26.61 -2.54 -5.26
CA GLY A 233 -26.65 -2.18 -6.69
C GLY A 233 -25.31 -2.11 -7.40
N ILE A 234 -24.25 -2.69 -6.81
CA ILE A 234 -22.94 -2.83 -7.44
C ILE A 234 -22.78 -4.27 -7.92
N ASP A 235 -22.70 -4.46 -9.23
CA ASP A 235 -22.40 -5.75 -9.82
C ASP A 235 -20.89 -6.04 -9.71
N PRO A 236 -20.49 -7.24 -9.24
CA PRO A 236 -19.09 -7.60 -9.20
C PRO A 236 -18.53 -7.73 -10.62
N VAL A 237 -17.32 -7.23 -10.83
CA VAL A 237 -16.57 -7.41 -12.06
C VAL A 237 -16.13 -8.87 -12.14
N GLU A 238 -16.62 -9.56 -13.16
CA GLU A 238 -16.21 -10.94 -13.44
C GLU A 238 -14.71 -10.98 -13.77
N GLU A 239 -13.96 -11.82 -13.06
CA GLU A 239 -12.55 -12.05 -13.36
C GLU A 239 -12.44 -12.85 -14.66
N PRO A 240 -11.86 -12.29 -15.74
CA PRO A 240 -11.89 -12.92 -17.07
C PRO A 240 -10.96 -14.14 -17.18
N TYR A 241 -10.19 -14.43 -16.13
CA TYR A 241 -9.23 -15.54 -16.07
C TYR A 241 -9.74 -16.72 -15.22
N GLY A 242 -11.03 -16.74 -14.89
CA GLY A 242 -11.71 -17.85 -14.22
C GLY A 242 -11.29 -18.03 -12.76
N SER A 243 -11.28 -19.27 -12.28
CA SER A 243 -11.03 -19.62 -10.87
C SER A 243 -9.54 -19.59 -10.46
N ARG A 244 -8.73 -18.69 -11.04
CA ARG A 244 -7.32 -18.53 -10.66
C ARG A 244 -7.14 -18.27 -9.18
N ALA A 245 -8.00 -17.43 -8.61
CA ALA A 245 -8.04 -17.12 -7.18
C ALA A 245 -8.23 -18.35 -6.28
N GLU A 246 -8.77 -19.45 -6.82
CA GLU A 246 -9.06 -20.65 -6.07
C GLU A 246 -8.15 -21.83 -6.45
N SER A 247 -7.52 -21.82 -7.62
CA SER A 247 -6.83 -23.01 -8.17
C SER A 247 -5.32 -23.01 -7.93
N MET A 248 -4.70 -21.85 -7.69
CA MET A 248 -3.25 -21.75 -7.53
C MET A 248 -2.81 -22.11 -6.10
N PRO A 249 -1.79 -22.94 -5.86
CA PRO A 249 -1.35 -23.31 -4.50
C PRO A 249 -1.03 -22.11 -3.60
N THR A 250 -0.44 -21.07 -4.17
CA THR A 250 -0.08 -19.81 -3.50
C THR A 250 -1.28 -19.00 -3.00
N THR A 251 -2.50 -19.37 -3.42
CA THR A 251 -3.75 -18.77 -2.94
C THR A 251 -4.26 -19.42 -1.65
N ARG A 252 -3.92 -20.69 -1.41
CA ARG A 252 -4.46 -21.49 -0.30
C ARG A 252 -3.46 -21.73 0.83
N HIS A 253 -2.16 -21.67 0.54
CA HIS A 253 -1.12 -22.02 1.48
C HIS A 253 0.00 -20.99 1.48
N VAL A 254 0.50 -20.65 2.67
CA VAL A 254 1.74 -19.90 2.83
C VAL A 254 2.89 -20.88 2.66
N GLY A 255 3.75 -20.67 1.66
CA GLY A 255 4.94 -21.50 1.43
C GLY A 255 5.96 -21.38 2.57
N LEU A 256 6.86 -22.35 2.72
CA LEU A 256 7.82 -22.38 3.84
C LEU A 256 8.72 -21.14 3.90
N ASP A 257 9.24 -20.69 2.75
CA ASP A 257 10.08 -19.48 2.68
C ASP A 257 9.28 -18.22 3.07
N ALA A 258 8.01 -18.16 2.65
CA ALA A 258 7.10 -17.07 3.01
C ALA A 258 6.72 -17.10 4.50
N GLN A 259 6.49 -18.28 5.08
CA GLN A 259 6.27 -18.44 6.52
C GLN A 259 7.49 -17.96 7.30
N LYS A 260 8.70 -18.33 6.85
CA LYS A 260 9.94 -17.86 7.46
C LYS A 260 10.07 -16.35 7.35
N ALA A 261 9.83 -15.76 6.18
CA ALA A 261 9.91 -14.31 5.97
C ALA A 261 8.94 -13.53 6.88
N ILE A 262 7.68 -13.99 7.01
CA ILE A 262 6.69 -13.42 7.93
C ILE A 262 7.16 -13.54 9.38
N ALA A 263 7.70 -14.69 9.78
CA ALA A 263 8.20 -14.91 11.13
C ALA A 263 9.43 -14.03 11.44
N ASP A 264 10.36 -13.88 10.51
CA ASP A 264 11.53 -13.02 10.64
C ASP A 264 11.11 -11.54 10.74
N ALA A 265 10.20 -11.10 9.88
CA ALA A 265 9.65 -9.74 9.93
C ALA A 265 8.96 -9.47 11.27
N ARG A 266 8.14 -10.41 11.74
CA ARG A 266 7.47 -10.30 13.03
C ARG A 266 8.49 -10.19 14.16
N ALA A 267 9.49 -11.08 14.19
CA ALA A 267 10.55 -11.03 15.19
C ALA A 267 11.33 -9.71 15.18
N ALA A 268 11.63 -9.16 14.00
CA ALA A 268 12.35 -7.89 13.86
C ALA A 268 11.56 -6.69 14.40
N HIS A 269 10.23 -6.72 14.24
CA HIS A 269 9.34 -5.60 14.58
C HIS A 269 8.63 -5.73 15.93
N SER A 270 8.57 -6.93 16.52
CA SER A 270 7.94 -7.18 17.83
C SER A 270 8.60 -6.46 19.01
N ARG A 271 9.80 -5.90 18.82
CA ARG A 271 10.45 -5.02 19.82
C ARG A 271 9.81 -3.62 19.89
N PHE A 272 9.10 -3.22 18.84
CA PHE A 272 8.43 -1.91 18.74
C PHE A 272 6.91 -2.05 18.83
N TRP A 273 6.35 -3.16 18.34
CA TRP A 273 4.91 -3.38 18.18
C TRP A 273 4.43 -4.71 18.78
N LYS A 274 3.17 -4.78 19.20
CA LYS A 274 2.49 -5.98 19.68
C LYS A 274 1.96 -6.80 18.49
N LEU A 275 2.83 -7.64 17.92
CA LEU A 275 2.55 -8.51 16.77
C LEU A 275 2.40 -9.98 17.15
#